data_AF-A0A7W1B6R4-F1
#
_entry.id   AF-A0A7W1B6R4-F1
#
_cell.length_a   1.000
_cell.length_b   1.000
_cell.length_c   1.000
_cell.angle_alpha   90.00
_cell.angle_beta   90.00
_cell.angle_gamma   90.00
#
_symmetry.space_group_name_H-M   'P 1'
#
loop_
_entity.id
_entity.type
_entity.pdbx_description
1 polymer ?
#
loop_
_entity_poly.entity_id
_entity_poly.type
_entity_poly.pdbx_seq_one_letter_code
_entity_poly.pdbx_strand_id
1 'polypeptide(L)'
;MRLAALAAIASFAACDRTVPVTSCDDNLAGVWQTDAGPWMLLDHGTGLEGYPLFADAPAASTPTIVTAPRSLALTRDPRGLAGAITRRFMQGATACNARAAVRVTRCANDTLELVLADPAEPAFTPEGCKATRPPSSRIDRWRR
;
A
#
# COMPACT_ATOMS: atom_id res chain seq x y z
N MET A 1 25.85 -60.83 -0.98
CA MET A 1 26.15 -59.69 -1.88
C MET A 1 25.09 -58.63 -1.66
N ARG A 2 25.51 -57.39 -1.40
CA ARG A 2 24.70 -56.28 -0.85
C ARG A 2 23.77 -55.68 -1.90
N LEU A 3 22.46 -55.65 -1.62
CA LEU A 3 21.51 -54.78 -2.32
C LEU A 3 21.61 -53.38 -1.73
N ALA A 4 22.21 -52.45 -2.48
CA ALA A 4 22.24 -51.04 -2.14
C ALA A 4 20.88 -50.43 -2.50
N ALA A 5 20.08 -50.08 -1.49
CA ALA A 5 18.89 -49.27 -1.66
C ALA A 5 19.32 -47.81 -1.88
N LEU A 6 19.20 -47.32 -3.11
CA LEU A 6 19.24 -45.88 -3.39
C LEU A 6 17.96 -45.25 -2.84
N ALA A 7 18.07 -44.66 -1.65
CA ALA A 7 17.09 -43.70 -1.17
C ALA A 7 17.18 -42.44 -2.04
N ALA A 8 16.26 -42.31 -3.00
CA ALA A 8 16.08 -41.08 -3.74
C ALA A 8 15.52 -40.02 -2.77
N ILE A 9 16.41 -39.15 -2.29
CA ILE A 9 16.04 -37.93 -1.57
C ILE A 9 15.34 -37.04 -2.59
N ALA A 10 14.01 -37.05 -2.58
CA ALA A 10 13.21 -36.07 -3.30
C ALA A 10 13.46 -34.72 -2.62
N SER A 11 14.39 -33.95 -3.17
CA SER A 11 14.64 -32.57 -2.78
C SER A 11 13.34 -31.79 -2.95
N PHE A 12 12.73 -31.41 -1.83
CA PHE A 12 11.59 -30.52 -1.80
C PHE A 12 12.01 -29.21 -2.47
N ALA A 13 11.62 -29.04 -3.73
CA ALA A 13 11.54 -27.74 -4.38
C ALA A 13 10.38 -26.95 -3.74
N ALA A 14 10.53 -26.64 -2.45
CA ALA A 14 9.78 -25.61 -1.77
C ALA A 14 10.35 -24.25 -2.20
N CYS A 15 10.40 -24.01 -3.51
CA CYS A 15 10.60 -22.67 -4.02
C CYS A 15 9.28 -21.96 -3.78
N ASP A 16 9.31 -20.93 -2.93
CA ASP A 16 8.25 -19.95 -2.66
C ASP A 16 7.30 -19.79 -3.86
N ARG A 17 6.22 -20.59 -3.87
CA ARG A 17 5.10 -20.31 -4.75
C ARG A 17 4.14 -19.49 -3.93
N THR A 18 4.26 -18.18 -4.07
CA THR A 18 3.24 -17.24 -3.66
C THR A 18 1.88 -17.78 -4.11
N VAL A 19 0.99 -18.06 -3.15
CA VAL A 19 -0.35 -18.52 -3.47
C VAL A 19 -1.03 -17.41 -4.29
N PRO A 20 -1.56 -17.72 -5.49
CA PRO A 20 -2.25 -16.73 -6.30
C PRO A 20 -3.45 -16.15 -5.53
N VAL A 21 -3.60 -14.84 -5.60
CA VAL A 21 -4.79 -14.12 -5.13
C VAL A 21 -5.95 -14.43 -6.06
N THR A 22 -7.02 -14.98 -5.53
CA THR A 22 -8.26 -15.29 -6.24
C THR A 22 -9.38 -14.32 -5.89
N SER A 23 -9.31 -13.70 -4.71
CA SER A 23 -10.32 -12.78 -4.18
C SER A 23 -9.69 -11.67 -3.33
N CYS A 24 -10.45 -10.60 -3.05
CA CYS A 24 -10.01 -9.56 -2.10
C CYS A 24 -10.15 -9.98 -0.63
N ASP A 25 -10.76 -11.14 -0.37
CA ASP A 25 -10.88 -11.75 0.96
C ASP A 25 -9.66 -12.62 1.29
N ASP A 26 -8.81 -12.91 0.30
CA ASP A 26 -7.57 -13.65 0.49
C ASP A 26 -6.57 -12.84 1.32
N ASN A 27 -5.53 -13.51 1.81
CA ASN A 27 -4.41 -12.85 2.46
C ASN A 27 -3.57 -12.04 1.46
N LEU A 28 -3.66 -10.71 1.55
CA LEU A 28 -2.96 -9.79 0.66
C LEU A 28 -1.64 -9.27 1.26
N ALA A 29 -1.21 -9.76 2.43
CA ALA A 29 0.06 -9.37 3.04
C ALA A 29 1.28 -9.72 2.17
N GLY A 30 2.26 -8.82 2.11
CA GLY A 30 3.48 -9.01 1.34
C GLY A 30 3.96 -7.74 0.65
N VAL A 31 4.99 -7.87 -0.16
CA VAL A 31 5.54 -6.75 -0.96
C VAL A 31 4.80 -6.66 -2.28
N TRP A 32 4.39 -5.45 -2.66
CA TRP A 32 3.68 -5.14 -3.88
C TRP A 32 4.40 -4.04 -4.65
N GLN A 33 4.74 -4.29 -5.89
CA GLN A 33 5.33 -3.33 -6.82
C GLN A 33 4.26 -2.42 -7.41
N THR A 34 4.51 -1.12 -7.38
CA THR A 34 3.65 -0.06 -7.95
C THR A 34 4.49 0.79 -8.90
N ASP A 35 3.86 1.66 -9.68
CA ASP A 35 4.59 2.63 -10.52
C ASP A 35 5.45 3.60 -9.68
N ALA A 36 5.07 3.83 -8.42
CA ALA A 36 5.81 4.68 -7.47
C ALA A 36 6.86 3.90 -6.65
N GLY A 37 7.03 2.61 -6.90
CA GLY A 37 7.94 1.74 -6.16
C GLY A 37 7.24 0.73 -5.25
N PRO A 38 8.00 -0.07 -4.48
CA PRO A 38 7.46 -1.17 -3.69
C PRO A 38 6.77 -0.71 -2.39
N TRP A 39 5.71 -1.43 -2.05
CA TRP A 39 4.87 -1.26 -0.88
C TRP A 39 4.83 -2.54 -0.06
N MET A 40 4.98 -2.44 1.26
CA MET A 40 4.64 -3.52 2.17
C MET A 40 3.15 -3.39 2.54
N LEU A 41 2.39 -4.47 2.31
CA LEU A 41 1.04 -4.62 2.85
C LEU A 41 1.06 -5.55 4.06
N LEU A 42 0.40 -5.11 5.13
CA LEU A 42 0.07 -5.88 6.32
C LEU A 42 -1.42 -6.21 6.28
N ASP A 43 -1.76 -7.48 6.47
CA ASP A 43 -3.14 -7.95 6.46
C ASP A 43 -3.55 -8.37 7.87
N HIS A 44 -4.58 -7.71 8.41
CA HIS A 44 -5.11 -7.93 9.75
C HIS A 44 -6.44 -8.69 9.72
N GLY A 45 -6.81 -9.31 8.60
CA GLY A 45 -8.07 -10.02 8.39
C GLY A 45 -9.26 -9.09 8.14
N THR A 46 -9.54 -8.14 9.04
CA THR A 46 -10.65 -7.17 8.86
C THR A 46 -10.23 -5.91 8.09
N GLY A 47 -8.93 -5.67 7.95
CA GLY A 47 -8.38 -4.52 7.26
C GLY A 47 -6.95 -4.76 6.82
N LEU A 48 -6.45 -3.81 6.03
CA LEU A 48 -5.07 -3.80 5.57
C LEU A 48 -4.42 -2.46 5.88
N GLU A 49 -3.15 -2.53 6.21
CA GLU A 49 -2.27 -1.38 6.27
C GLU A 49 -1.20 -1.49 5.20
N GLY A 50 -0.80 -0.37 4.62
CA GLY A 50 0.23 -0.33 3.59
C GLY A 50 1.22 0.79 3.83
N TYR A 51 2.50 0.49 3.59
CA TYR A 51 3.60 1.43 3.75
C TYR A 51 4.57 1.33 2.57
N PRO A 52 5.02 2.45 1.98
CA PRO A 52 6.07 2.41 0.97
C PRO A 52 7.38 1.94 1.63
N LEU A 53 8.14 1.08 0.94
CA LEU A 53 9.43 0.61 1.45
C LEU A 53 10.53 1.66 1.32
N PHE A 54 10.35 2.66 0.46
CA PHE A 54 11.26 3.77 0.27
C PHE A 54 10.54 5.10 0.47
N ALA A 55 11.30 6.16 0.75
CA ALA A 55 10.74 7.49 0.89
C ALA A 55 10.04 7.91 -0.42
N ASP A 56 8.74 8.19 -0.33
CA ASP A 56 7.91 8.59 -1.48
C ASP A 56 7.31 9.99 -1.32
N ALA A 57 7.86 10.74 -0.36
CA ALA A 57 7.46 12.11 -0.10
C ALA A 57 7.79 12.99 -1.33
N PRO A 58 6.80 13.71 -1.91
CA PRO A 58 7.05 14.65 -2.98
C PRO A 58 7.91 15.81 -2.46
N ALA A 59 8.53 16.52 -3.38
CA ALA A 59 9.08 17.84 -3.06
C ALA A 59 7.98 18.71 -2.46
N ALA A 60 8.23 19.25 -1.27
CA ALA A 60 7.32 20.18 -0.63
C ALA A 60 7.21 21.48 -1.43
N SER A 61 6.06 22.15 -1.38
CA SER A 61 5.87 23.42 -2.09
C SER A 61 6.81 24.53 -1.60
N THR A 62 7.25 24.44 -0.35
CA THR A 62 8.22 25.36 0.25
C THR A 62 9.26 24.60 1.10
N PRO A 63 10.47 25.15 1.31
CA PRO A 63 11.48 24.53 2.17
C PRO A 63 11.09 24.41 3.65
N THR A 64 10.06 25.15 4.08
CA THR A 64 9.59 25.14 5.47
C THR A 64 8.64 23.98 5.79
N ILE A 65 8.18 23.28 4.75
CA ILE A 65 7.24 22.17 4.90
C ILE A 65 8.02 20.86 4.84
N VAL A 66 7.79 20.02 5.83
CA VAL A 66 8.32 18.65 5.91
C VAL A 66 7.19 17.66 5.63
N THR A 67 7.44 16.77 4.70
CA THR A 67 6.45 15.79 4.23
C THR A 67 6.83 14.39 4.68
N ALA A 68 5.92 13.70 5.35
CA ALA A 68 6.09 12.30 5.71
C ALA A 68 5.79 11.37 4.51
N PRO A 69 6.31 10.13 4.51
CA PRO A 69 5.82 9.09 3.61
C PRO A 69 4.31 8.91 3.75
N ARG A 70 3.66 8.47 2.66
CA ARG A 70 2.22 8.15 2.71
C ARG A 70 2.00 6.79 3.39
N SER A 71 0.82 6.58 3.96
CA SER A 71 0.36 5.29 4.46
C SER A 71 -1.03 4.98 3.93
N LEU A 72 -1.32 3.70 3.75
CA LEU A 72 -2.59 3.20 3.26
C LEU A 72 -3.30 2.47 4.41
N ALA A 73 -4.59 2.73 4.59
CA ALA A 73 -5.44 1.99 5.50
C ALA A 73 -6.74 1.63 4.78
N LEU A 74 -7.04 0.35 4.70
CA LEU A 74 -8.21 -0.21 4.04
C LEU A 74 -8.99 -1.10 5.02
N THR A 75 -10.30 -1.13 4.86
CA THR A 75 -11.20 -2.00 5.61
C THR A 75 -11.94 -2.89 4.64
N ARG A 76 -12.08 -4.17 4.99
CA ARG A 76 -12.92 -5.11 4.26
C ARG A 76 -14.37 -4.90 4.66
N ASP A 77 -15.23 -4.72 3.67
CA ASP A 77 -16.67 -4.71 3.84
C ASP A 77 -17.33 -5.59 2.76
N PRO A 78 -18.64 -5.89 2.86
CA PRO A 78 -19.32 -6.73 1.86
C PRO A 78 -19.33 -6.17 0.43
N ARG A 79 -18.94 -4.91 0.23
CA ARG A 79 -18.83 -4.23 -1.07
C ARG A 79 -17.38 -4.21 -1.59
N GLY A 80 -16.43 -4.77 -0.84
CA GLY A 80 -15.03 -4.91 -1.21
C GLY A 80 -14.08 -4.29 -0.21
N LEU A 81 -12.92 -3.83 -0.71
CA LEU A 81 -11.86 -3.29 0.13
C LEU A 81 -11.66 -1.79 -0.15
N ALA A 82 -11.90 -0.95 0.86
CA ALA A 82 -11.88 0.50 0.69
C ALA A 82 -11.39 1.22 1.96
N GLY A 83 -10.93 2.46 1.79
CA GLY A 83 -10.42 3.27 2.90
C GLY A 83 -9.74 4.53 2.39
N ALA A 84 -8.56 4.83 2.92
CA ALA A 84 -7.84 6.05 2.59
C ALA A 84 -6.32 5.84 2.54
N ILE A 85 -5.70 6.63 1.66
CA ILE A 85 -4.28 6.93 1.73
C ILE A 85 -4.11 8.25 2.47
N THR A 86 -3.17 8.29 3.40
CA THR A 86 -2.92 9.43 4.29
C THR A 86 -1.49 9.89 4.14
N ARG A 87 -1.26 11.19 4.26
CA ARG A 87 0.08 11.77 4.34
C ARG A 87 0.10 12.89 5.36
N ARG A 88 1.14 12.91 6.18
CA ARG A 88 1.38 13.99 7.13
C ARG A 88 2.27 15.06 6.54
N PHE A 89 1.86 16.31 6.70
CA PHE A 89 2.62 17.51 6.39
C PHE A 89 2.88 18.27 7.67
N MET A 90 4.06 18.87 7.81
CA MET A 90 4.45 19.62 8.99
C MET A 90 5.06 20.95 8.58
N GLN A 91 4.69 22.04 9.25
CA GLN A 91 5.33 23.35 9.13
C GLN A 91 5.53 23.93 10.53
N GLY A 92 6.80 24.06 10.95
CA GLY A 92 7.13 24.38 12.34
C GLY A 92 6.51 23.35 13.30
N ALA A 93 5.71 23.81 14.26
CA ALA A 93 5.02 22.95 15.23
C ALA A 93 3.66 22.42 14.74
N THR A 94 3.17 22.88 13.59
CA THR A 94 1.85 22.52 13.07
C THR A 94 1.94 21.25 12.23
N ALA A 95 1.10 20.25 12.52
CA ALA A 95 1.06 18.98 11.80
C ALA A 95 -0.35 18.66 11.27
N CYS A 96 -0.42 18.19 10.03
CA CYS A 96 -1.67 18.02 9.28
C CYS A 96 -1.69 16.72 8.50
N ASN A 97 -2.71 15.90 8.72
CA ASN A 97 -2.90 14.64 8.00
C ASN A 97 -3.88 14.83 6.85
N ALA A 98 -3.36 14.97 5.63
CA ALA A 98 -4.18 14.96 4.44
C ALA A 98 -4.59 13.53 4.08
N ARG A 99 -5.79 13.36 3.55
CA ARG A 99 -6.36 12.06 3.19
C ARG A 99 -6.95 12.10 1.79
N ALA A 100 -6.85 10.98 1.08
CA ALA A 100 -7.55 10.74 -0.17
C ALA A 100 -8.18 9.34 -0.14
N ALA A 101 -9.36 9.20 -0.74
CA ALA A 101 -10.07 7.93 -0.76
C ALA A 101 -9.36 6.90 -1.64
N VAL A 102 -9.43 5.64 -1.21
CA VAL A 102 -8.90 4.49 -1.95
C VAL A 102 -9.96 3.39 -1.99
N ARG A 103 -10.08 2.74 -3.14
CA ARG A 103 -10.88 1.52 -3.29
C ARG A 103 -10.12 0.52 -4.14
N VAL A 104 -10.07 -0.73 -3.69
CA VAL A 104 -9.62 -1.84 -4.53
C VAL A 104 -10.77 -2.28 -5.41
N THR A 105 -10.55 -2.26 -6.71
CA THR A 105 -11.56 -2.61 -7.72
C THR A 105 -11.38 -4.02 -8.26
N ARG A 106 -10.19 -4.61 -8.09
CA ARG A 106 -9.90 -5.97 -8.55
C ARG A 106 -8.78 -6.60 -7.73
N CYS A 107 -8.94 -7.87 -7.37
CA CYS A 107 -7.91 -8.73 -6.80
C CYS A 107 -7.88 -10.03 -7.60
N ALA A 108 -6.79 -10.29 -8.34
CA ALA A 108 -6.66 -11.49 -9.16
C ALA A 108 -5.20 -11.80 -9.48
N ASN A 109 -4.86 -13.09 -9.41
CA ASN A 109 -3.53 -13.66 -9.58
C ASN A 109 -2.50 -13.00 -8.66
N ASP A 110 -1.60 -12.21 -9.24
CA ASP A 110 -0.54 -11.48 -8.56
C ASP A 110 -0.84 -9.97 -8.52
N THR A 111 -2.07 -9.55 -8.84
CA THR A 111 -2.40 -8.16 -9.13
C THR A 111 -3.54 -7.62 -8.27
N LEU A 112 -3.34 -6.42 -7.71
CA LEU A 112 -4.40 -5.56 -7.16
C LEU A 112 -4.57 -4.33 -8.06
N GLU A 113 -5.81 -3.99 -8.39
CA GLU A 113 -6.13 -2.71 -9.02
C GLU A 113 -6.82 -1.81 -8.01
N LEU A 114 -6.28 -0.61 -7.82
CA LEU A 114 -6.77 0.38 -6.87
C LEU A 114 -7.17 1.65 -7.61
N VAL A 115 -8.31 2.23 -7.26
CA VAL A 115 -8.64 3.61 -7.61
C VAL A 115 -8.27 4.50 -6.44
N LEU A 116 -7.33 5.41 -6.65
CA LEU A 116 -6.81 6.31 -5.60
C LEU A 116 -6.42 7.68 -6.15
N ALA A 117 -6.34 8.67 -5.26
CA ALA A 117 -5.66 9.93 -5.49
C ALA A 117 -4.55 10.10 -4.43
N ASP A 118 -3.53 10.91 -4.70
CA ASP A 118 -2.54 11.22 -3.67
C ASP A 118 -3.09 12.28 -2.70
N PRO A 119 -2.77 12.22 -1.40
CA PRO A 119 -3.15 13.27 -0.48
C PRO A 119 -2.49 14.60 -0.88
N ALA A 120 -3.30 15.65 -1.05
CA ALA A 120 -2.81 16.98 -1.40
C ALA A 120 -2.19 17.68 -0.19
N GLU A 121 -1.13 18.47 -0.44
CA GLU A 121 -0.54 19.34 0.56
C GLU A 121 -1.59 20.35 1.07
N PRO A 122 -1.82 20.45 2.39
CA PRO A 122 -2.75 21.41 2.95
C PRO A 122 -2.17 22.83 2.89
N ALA A 123 -3.04 23.84 2.85
CA ALA A 123 -2.61 25.21 3.04
C ALA A 123 -2.35 25.46 4.54
N PHE A 124 -1.13 25.85 4.90
CA PHE A 124 -0.82 26.26 6.27
C PHE A 124 -1.18 27.73 6.48
N THR A 125 -1.79 28.01 7.63
CA THR A 125 -2.35 29.31 8.04
C THR A 125 -1.99 29.57 9.50
N PRO A 126 -2.05 30.82 9.98
CA PRO A 126 -1.83 31.13 11.40
C PRO A 126 -2.73 30.32 12.35
N GLU A 127 -3.93 29.94 11.92
CA GLU A 127 -4.91 29.19 12.71
C GLU A 127 -4.73 27.66 12.63
N GLY A 128 -3.72 27.18 11.90
CA GLY A 128 -3.46 25.76 11.68
C GLY A 128 -3.31 25.43 10.20
N CYS A 129 -4.06 24.44 9.71
CA CYS A 129 -4.03 24.09 8.29
C CYS A 129 -5.41 23.80 7.74
N LYS A 130 -5.56 24.10 6.46
CA LYS A 130 -6.79 23.88 5.71
C LYS A 130 -6.57 22.78 4.68
N ALA A 131 -7.46 21.80 4.69
CA ALA A 131 -7.45 20.71 3.73
C ALA A 131 -7.56 21.26 2.30
N THR A 132 -6.68 20.77 1.42
CA THR A 132 -6.74 21.01 -0.02
C THR A 132 -7.40 19.82 -0.69
N ARG A 133 -8.12 20.07 -1.79
CA ARG A 133 -8.72 18.99 -2.58
C ARG A 133 -7.60 18.11 -3.19
N PRO A 134 -7.68 16.78 -3.04
CA PRO A 134 -6.80 15.87 -3.76
C PRO A 134 -6.87 16.07 -5.29
N PRO A 135 -5.80 15.74 -6.03
CA PRO A 135 -5.85 15.67 -7.49
C PRO A 135 -6.86 14.61 -7.96
N SER A 136 -7.07 14.52 -9.27
CA SER A 136 -7.93 13.50 -9.86
C SER A 136 -7.48 12.09 -9.49
N SER A 137 -8.44 11.22 -9.20
CA SER A 137 -8.16 9.80 -8.99
C SER A 137 -7.61 9.15 -10.25
N ARG A 138 -6.80 8.11 -10.06
CA ARG A 138 -6.22 7.25 -11.09
C ARG A 138 -6.40 5.80 -10.70
N ILE A 139 -6.28 4.92 -11.69
CA ILE A 139 -6.09 3.49 -11.46
C ILE A 139 -4.60 3.26 -11.24
N ASP A 140 -4.24 2.58 -10.16
CA ASP A 140 -2.90 2.14 -9.83
C ASP A 140 -2.88 0.60 -9.78
N ARG A 141 -1.88 -0.02 -10.39
CA ARG A 141 -1.76 -1.48 -10.52
C ARG A 141 -0.60 -1.99 -9.71
N TRP A 142 -0.91 -2.80 -8.71
CA TRP A 142 0.05 -3.33 -7.77
C TRP A 142 0.31 -4.79 -8.09
N ARG A 143 1.57 -5.21 -8.15
CA ARG A 143 1.97 -6.59 -8.49
C ARG A 143 2.84 -7.22 -7.41
N ARG A 144 2.56 -8.45 -7.01
CA ARG A 144 3.34 -9.17 -5.99
C ARG A 144 4.55 -9.89 -6.58
#